data_AF-A0A2E0QSV0-F1
#
_entry.id   AF-A0A2E0QSV0-F1
#
_cell.length_a   1.000
_cell.length_b   1.000
_cell.length_c   1.000
_cell.angle_alpha   90.00
_cell.angle_beta   90.00
_cell.angle_gamma   90.00
#
_symmetry.space_group_name_H-M   'P 1'
#
loop_
_entity.id
_entity.type
_entity.pdbx_description
1 polymer ?
#
loop_
_entity_poly.entity_id
_entity_poly.type
_entity_poly.pdbx_seq_one_letter_code
_entity_poly.pdbx_strand_id
1 'polypeptide(L)'
;MKTLRLLPVILAALFLTSCVGYEAKWNQSVADYRAGKIKAPEGPWEGTWTTKTNGHTGDLRAIVSKAPDGEYDFHYHATWKKFLQGGYKVKFPAKRSGSTYRVDGSKDLGIFGAFGHKATITPSRYEATYSNDKGDLGTFSMRRPE
;
A
#
# COMPACT_ATOMS: atom_id res chain seq x y z
N MET A 1 -7.01 36.33 -11.63
CA MET A 1 -8.07 35.42 -11.14
C MET A 1 -7.40 34.36 -10.27
N LYS A 2 -7.75 34.32 -8.97
CA LYS A 2 -7.17 33.36 -8.01
C LYS A 2 -7.60 31.96 -8.43
N THR A 3 -6.65 31.12 -8.84
CA THR A 3 -6.89 29.69 -9.09
C THR A 3 -7.38 29.06 -7.80
N LEU A 4 -8.68 28.76 -7.78
CA LEU A 4 -9.33 28.07 -6.69
C LEU A 4 -8.65 26.69 -6.58
N ARG A 5 -7.91 26.49 -5.49
CA ARG A 5 -7.25 25.23 -5.15
C ARG A 5 -8.32 24.15 -4.98
N LEU A 6 -8.63 23.41 -6.05
CA LEU A 6 -9.41 22.17 -6.02
C LEU A 6 -8.60 21.01 -5.39
N LEU A 7 -7.91 21.30 -4.28
CA LEU A 7 -7.06 20.35 -3.57
C LEU A 7 -7.80 19.38 -2.62
N PRO A 8 -9.12 19.47 -2.30
CA PRO A 8 -9.72 18.48 -1.40
C PRO A 8 -10.62 17.43 -2.09
N VAL A 9 -10.87 17.51 -3.41
CA VAL A 9 -11.88 16.64 -4.05
C VAL A 9 -11.30 15.30 -4.57
N ILE A 10 -9.99 15.24 -4.84
CA ILE A 10 -9.36 14.06 -5.45
C ILE A 10 -9.16 12.90 -4.46
N LEU A 11 -9.25 13.15 -3.15
CA LEU A 11 -9.23 12.08 -2.15
C LEU A 11 -10.52 11.24 -2.18
N ALA A 12 -11.64 11.79 -2.69
CA ALA A 12 -12.97 11.15 -2.64
C ALA A 12 -13.24 10.14 -3.77
N ALA A 13 -12.44 10.10 -4.83
CA ALA A 13 -12.61 9.14 -5.93
C ALA A 13 -11.91 7.79 -5.69
N LEU A 14 -11.23 7.62 -4.56
CA LEU A 14 -10.53 6.38 -4.16
C LEU A 14 -11.39 5.42 -3.31
N PHE A 15 -12.64 5.78 -3.05
CA PHE A 15 -13.62 4.95 -2.36
C PHE A 15 -14.46 4.29 -3.47
N LEU A 16 -14.51 2.96 -3.63
CA LEU A 16 -15.69 2.20 -3.17
C LEU A 16 -15.62 0.67 -3.40
N THR A 17 -14.55 0.04 -3.89
CA THR A 17 -14.66 -1.37 -4.37
C THR A 17 -13.95 -2.45 -3.57
N SER A 18 -13.32 -2.17 -2.42
CA SER A 18 -12.50 -3.21 -1.77
C SER A 18 -12.72 -3.51 -0.28
N CYS A 19 -13.63 -2.83 0.41
CA CYS A 19 -13.88 -3.11 1.83
C CYS A 19 -14.57 -4.47 2.06
N VAL A 20 -15.42 -4.92 1.12
CA VAL A 20 -16.13 -6.20 1.24
C VAL A 20 -15.13 -7.35 1.16
N GLY A 21 -14.94 -8.04 2.28
CA GLY A 21 -14.04 -9.17 2.42
C GLY A 21 -12.57 -8.81 2.66
N TYR A 22 -12.22 -7.53 2.85
CA TYR A 22 -10.85 -7.17 3.25
C TYR A 22 -10.52 -7.81 4.60
N GLU A 23 -11.38 -7.63 5.61
CA GLU A 23 -11.18 -8.17 6.96
C GLU A 23 -11.08 -9.70 6.96
N ALA A 24 -11.87 -10.40 6.15
CA ALA A 24 -11.77 -11.85 6.03
C ALA A 24 -10.40 -12.28 5.45
N LYS A 25 -9.93 -11.59 4.40
CA LYS A 25 -8.61 -11.84 3.80
C LYS A 25 -7.47 -11.46 4.75
N TRP A 26 -7.64 -10.38 5.50
CA TRP A 26 -6.71 -9.93 6.52
C TRP A 26 -6.54 -11.00 7.59
N ASN A 27 -7.64 -11.45 8.19
CA ASN A 27 -7.64 -12.49 9.23
C ASN A 27 -7.03 -13.80 8.72
N GLN A 28 -7.35 -14.21 7.50
CA GLN A 28 -6.74 -15.40 6.88
C GLN A 28 -5.23 -15.22 6.70
N SER A 29 -4.79 -14.06 6.20
CA SER A 29 -3.37 -13.76 5.99
C SER A 29 -2.59 -13.75 7.31
N VAL A 30 -3.17 -13.19 8.37
CA VAL A 30 -2.63 -13.25 9.74
C VAL A 30 -2.50 -14.68 10.23
N ALA A 31 -3.54 -15.49 10.08
CA ALA A 31 -3.52 -16.89 10.49
C ALA A 31 -2.43 -17.68 9.75
N ASP A 32 -2.31 -17.50 8.43
CA ASP A 32 -1.32 -18.21 7.62
C ASP A 32 0.12 -17.77 7.92
N TYR A 33 0.33 -16.48 8.22
CA TYR A 33 1.63 -15.97 8.68
C TYR A 33 2.03 -16.58 10.03
N ARG A 34 1.12 -16.55 11.02
CA ARG A 34 1.36 -17.12 12.36
C ARG A 34 1.60 -18.63 12.32
N ALA A 35 0.95 -19.34 11.40
CA ALA A 35 1.17 -20.76 11.15
C ALA A 35 2.47 -21.05 10.36
N GLY A 36 3.23 -20.02 9.96
CA GLY A 36 4.49 -20.17 9.21
C GLY A 36 4.32 -20.60 7.76
N LYS A 37 3.08 -20.59 7.22
CA LYS A 37 2.77 -21.02 5.85
C LYS A 37 3.23 -20.02 4.80
N ILE A 38 3.27 -18.74 5.15
CA ILE A 38 3.68 -17.64 4.27
C ILE A 38 4.83 -16.86 4.90
N LYS A 39 5.71 -16.31 4.05
CA LYS A 39 6.91 -15.57 4.43
C LYS A 39 7.05 -14.33 3.57
N ALA A 40 7.99 -13.44 3.91
CA ALA A 40 8.24 -12.24 3.12
C ALA A 40 8.51 -12.57 1.63
N PRO A 41 7.98 -11.76 0.70
CA PRO A 41 7.28 -10.49 0.95
C PRO A 41 5.78 -10.69 1.24
N GLU A 42 5.27 -11.91 1.08
CA GLU A 42 3.86 -12.28 1.24
C GLU A 42 3.39 -12.17 2.69
N GLY A 43 2.07 -12.10 2.83
CA GLY A 43 1.37 -12.03 4.10
C GLY A 43 0.96 -10.63 4.51
N PRO A 44 0.53 -10.48 5.77
CA PRO A 44 -0.02 -9.24 6.28
C PRO A 44 1.09 -8.31 6.75
N TRP A 45 0.79 -7.03 6.65
CA TRP A 45 1.62 -5.91 7.07
C TRP A 45 0.74 -4.82 7.67
N GLU A 46 1.12 -4.27 8.81
CA GLU A 46 0.42 -3.15 9.45
C GLU A 46 1.40 -2.05 9.87
N GLY A 47 0.91 -0.81 9.87
CA GLY A 47 1.67 0.35 10.28
C GLY A 47 0.98 1.63 9.86
N THR A 48 1.73 2.59 9.33
CA THR A 48 1.21 3.92 9.01
C THR A 48 1.63 4.40 7.63
N TRP A 49 0.84 5.31 7.07
CA TRP A 49 1.21 6.12 5.92
C TRP A 49 1.39 7.58 6.35
N THR A 50 2.26 8.33 5.69
CA THR A 50 2.44 9.78 5.90
C THR A 50 2.71 10.49 4.59
N THR A 51 2.06 11.64 4.36
CA THR A 51 2.28 12.52 3.21
C THR A 51 3.24 13.65 3.56
N LYS A 52 4.32 13.82 2.79
CA LYS A 52 5.33 14.87 2.97
C LYS A 52 4.77 16.28 2.79
N THR A 53 3.84 16.46 1.84
CA THR A 53 3.37 17.80 1.42
C THR A 53 2.41 18.47 2.39
N ASN A 54 1.67 17.70 3.20
CA ASN A 54 0.66 18.22 4.12
C ASN A 54 0.67 17.56 5.50
N GLY A 55 1.58 16.62 5.76
CA GLY A 55 1.70 15.92 7.04
C GLY A 55 0.54 14.98 7.38
N HIS A 56 -0.41 14.77 6.46
CA HIS A 56 -1.50 13.83 6.72
C HIS A 56 -0.95 12.41 6.91
N THR A 57 -1.51 11.72 7.89
CA THR A 57 -1.12 10.36 8.27
C THR A 57 -2.35 9.57 8.71
N GLY A 58 -2.21 8.25 8.74
CA GLY A 58 -3.19 7.33 9.29
C GLY A 58 -2.68 5.89 9.25
N ASP A 59 -3.53 4.99 9.74
CA ASP A 59 -3.19 3.57 9.79
C ASP A 59 -3.20 2.98 8.38
N LEU A 60 -2.31 2.03 8.15
CA LEU A 60 -2.17 1.32 6.91
C LEU A 60 -2.04 -0.17 7.19
N ARG A 61 -2.86 -0.95 6.50
CA ARG A 61 -2.71 -2.40 6.37
C ARG A 61 -2.41 -2.75 4.93
N ALA A 62 -1.63 -3.80 4.71
CA ALA A 62 -1.40 -4.38 3.39
C ALA A 62 -1.41 -5.90 3.47
N ILE A 63 -2.03 -6.53 2.48
CA ILE A 63 -1.91 -7.97 2.22
C ILE A 63 -1.10 -8.11 0.94
N VAL A 64 0.03 -8.79 1.04
CA VAL A 64 0.88 -9.10 -0.13
C VAL A 64 0.68 -10.57 -0.50
N SER A 65 0.35 -10.84 -1.76
CA SER A 65 0.19 -12.20 -2.27
C SER A 65 0.90 -12.37 -3.61
N LYS A 66 1.47 -13.54 -3.86
CA LYS A 66 2.06 -13.85 -5.16
C LYS A 66 0.98 -13.97 -6.25
N ALA A 67 1.21 -13.32 -7.38
CA ALA A 67 0.34 -13.40 -8.55
C ALA A 67 0.79 -14.54 -9.51
N PRO A 68 -0.10 -15.06 -10.37
CA PRO A 68 0.22 -16.19 -11.27
C PRO A 68 1.35 -15.91 -12.27
N ASP A 69 1.54 -14.66 -12.64
CA ASP A 69 2.57 -14.15 -13.55
C ASP A 69 3.94 -13.95 -12.87
N GLY A 70 4.06 -14.27 -11.58
CA GLY A 70 5.28 -14.12 -10.81
C GLY A 70 5.49 -12.72 -10.21
N GLU A 71 4.58 -11.79 -10.43
CA GLU A 71 4.53 -10.51 -9.71
C GLU A 71 3.87 -10.68 -8.33
N TYR A 72 3.69 -9.57 -7.61
CA TYR A 72 2.99 -9.55 -6.33
C TYR A 72 1.83 -8.57 -6.37
N ASP A 73 0.68 -9.03 -5.89
CA ASP A 73 -0.47 -8.18 -5.61
C ASP A 73 -0.29 -7.56 -4.21
N PHE A 74 -0.47 -6.24 -4.14
CA PHE A 74 -0.47 -5.45 -2.92
C PHE A 74 -1.89 -4.93 -2.71
N HIS A 75 -2.58 -5.45 -1.68
CA HIS A 75 -3.92 -4.99 -1.31
C HIS A 75 -3.84 -4.14 -0.04
N TYR A 76 -3.81 -2.83 -0.23
CA TYR A 76 -3.78 -1.83 0.83
C TYR A 76 -5.17 -1.56 1.39
N HIS A 77 -5.20 -1.21 2.67
CA HIS A 77 -6.33 -0.61 3.36
C HIS A 77 -5.81 0.49 4.28
N ALA A 78 -6.12 1.74 3.93
CA ALA A 78 -5.66 2.93 4.62
C ALA A 78 -6.83 3.63 5.32
N THR A 79 -6.54 4.28 6.44
CA THR A 79 -7.48 5.15 7.15
C THR A 79 -7.04 6.59 7.11
N TRP A 80 -7.99 7.51 7.10
CA TRP A 80 -7.81 8.97 7.16
C TRP A 80 -8.73 9.52 8.24
N LYS A 81 -8.15 10.00 9.36
CA LYS A 81 -8.95 10.32 10.56
C LYS A 81 -9.77 9.08 11.01
N LYS A 82 -10.56 9.18 12.08
CA LYS A 82 -11.22 8.01 12.67
C LYS A 82 -12.37 7.39 11.85
N PHE A 83 -12.77 7.99 10.72
CA PHE A 83 -14.02 7.62 10.02
C PHE A 83 -13.90 7.43 8.51
N LEU A 84 -12.80 7.83 7.86
CA LEU A 84 -12.61 7.58 6.43
C LEU A 84 -11.62 6.44 6.25
N GLN A 85 -11.97 5.47 5.41
CA GLN A 85 -11.12 4.35 5.08
C GLN A 85 -11.29 3.96 3.62
N GLY A 86 -10.22 3.48 3.00
CA GLY A 86 -10.18 3.16 1.58
C GLY A 86 -9.17 2.08 1.32
N GLY A 87 -9.44 1.26 0.31
CA GLY A 87 -8.53 0.19 -0.08
C GLY A 87 -8.10 0.33 -1.53
N TYR A 88 -6.88 -0.09 -1.81
CA TYR A 88 -6.27 0.05 -3.12
C TYR A 88 -5.48 -1.20 -3.47
N LYS A 89 -5.59 -1.65 -4.72
CA LYS A 89 -4.89 -2.83 -5.22
C LYS A 89 -3.98 -2.43 -6.36
N VAL A 90 -2.73 -2.88 -6.26
CA VAL A 90 -1.72 -2.74 -7.31
C VAL A 90 -0.96 -4.03 -7.44
N LYS A 91 -0.44 -4.28 -8.63
CA LYS A 91 0.41 -5.42 -8.91
C LYS A 91 1.75 -4.89 -9.38
N PHE A 92 2.83 -5.36 -8.74
CA PHE A 92 4.19 -4.93 -9.07
C PHE A 92 5.19 -6.09 -9.03
N PRO A 93 6.25 -6.04 -9.86
CA PRO A 93 7.36 -6.99 -9.77
C PRO A 93 8.19 -6.72 -8.50
N ALA A 94 8.77 -7.79 -7.94
CA ALA A 94 9.72 -7.69 -6.82
C ALA A 94 11.01 -8.45 -7.13
N LYS A 95 12.14 -7.78 -6.94
CA LYS A 95 13.48 -8.38 -7.07
C LYS A 95 13.96 -8.84 -5.70
N ARG A 96 14.29 -10.12 -5.56
CA ARG A 96 14.81 -10.71 -4.33
C ARG A 96 16.34 -10.64 -4.28
N SER A 97 16.89 -10.25 -3.14
CA SER A 97 18.31 -10.35 -2.80
C SER A 97 18.42 -10.82 -1.34
N GLY A 98 18.80 -12.09 -1.15
CA GLY A 98 18.78 -12.74 0.17
C GLY A 98 17.37 -12.79 0.77
N SER A 99 17.20 -12.18 1.95
CA SER A 99 15.92 -12.03 2.65
C SER A 99 15.20 -10.71 2.33
N THR A 100 15.78 -9.88 1.47
CA THR A 100 15.24 -8.56 1.12
C THR A 100 14.60 -8.59 -0.27
N TYR A 101 13.45 -7.95 -0.39
CA TYR A 101 12.72 -7.74 -1.62
C TYR A 101 12.69 -6.26 -1.94
N ARG A 102 13.02 -5.91 -3.19
CA ARG A 102 12.93 -4.56 -3.71
C ARG A 102 11.84 -4.50 -4.76
N VAL A 103 10.88 -3.61 -4.55
CA VAL A 103 9.77 -3.33 -5.46
C VAL A 103 10.03 -1.97 -6.07
N ASP A 104 9.93 -1.87 -7.38
CA ASP A 104 9.92 -0.60 -8.11
C ASP A 104 8.81 -0.72 -9.15
N GLY A 105 7.68 -0.07 -8.85
CA GLY A 105 6.45 -0.21 -9.59
C GLY A 105 5.83 1.15 -9.90
N SER A 106 5.15 1.22 -11.03
CA SER A 106 4.33 2.37 -11.40
C SER A 106 3.02 1.89 -12.00
N LYS A 107 1.92 2.52 -11.60
CA LYS A 107 0.58 2.26 -12.13
C LYS A 107 0.07 3.53 -12.80
N ASP A 108 -0.16 3.46 -14.11
CA ASP A 108 -0.84 4.52 -14.84
C ASP A 108 -2.30 4.62 -14.40
N LEU A 109 -2.74 5.82 -14.03
CA LEU A 109 -4.09 6.18 -13.63
C LEU A 109 -4.82 7.00 -14.72
N GLY A 110 -4.26 7.07 -15.92
CA GLY A 110 -4.76 7.85 -17.05
C GLY A 110 -4.68 9.34 -16.77
N ILE A 111 -5.81 10.05 -16.87
CA ILE A 111 -5.87 11.50 -16.67
C ILE A 111 -5.47 11.95 -15.26
N PHE A 112 -5.36 11.03 -14.31
CA PHE A 112 -4.96 11.29 -12.93
C PHE A 112 -3.45 11.15 -12.68
N GLY A 113 -2.67 10.88 -13.73
CA GLY A 113 -1.21 10.70 -13.68
C GLY A 113 -0.80 9.27 -13.35
N ALA A 114 0.40 9.08 -12.79
CA ALA A 114 0.85 7.77 -12.31
C ALA A 114 0.91 7.67 -10.78
N PHE A 115 0.74 6.46 -10.27
CA PHE A 115 1.07 6.06 -8.91
C PHE A 115 2.37 5.28 -8.91
N GLY A 116 3.45 5.89 -8.42
CA GLY A 116 4.73 5.23 -8.23
C GLY A 116 4.86 4.63 -6.83
N HIS A 117 5.56 3.50 -6.73
CA HIS A 117 5.71 2.74 -5.50
C HIS A 117 7.08 2.06 -5.46
N LYS A 118 7.94 2.51 -4.54
CA LYS A 118 9.26 1.93 -4.30
C LYS A 118 9.32 1.38 -2.89
N ALA A 119 9.48 0.06 -2.73
CA ALA A 119 9.48 -0.59 -1.43
C ALA A 119 10.72 -1.45 -1.20
N THR A 120 11.13 -1.51 0.07
CA THR A 120 12.07 -2.49 0.60
C THR A 120 11.35 -3.32 1.66
N ILE A 121 11.24 -4.62 1.41
CA ILE A 121 10.53 -5.56 2.28
C ILE A 121 11.53 -6.61 2.77
N THR A 122 11.63 -6.75 4.09
CA THR A 122 12.45 -7.74 4.80
C THR A 122 11.51 -8.73 5.51
N PRO A 123 12.01 -9.74 6.26
CA PRO A 123 11.11 -10.63 7.00
C PRO A 123 10.18 -9.93 7.99
N SER A 124 10.61 -8.80 8.58
CA SER A 124 9.91 -8.11 9.68
C SER A 124 9.51 -6.66 9.38
N ARG A 125 10.03 -6.05 8.31
CA ARG A 125 9.76 -4.65 7.95
C ARG A 125 9.35 -4.49 6.50
N TYR A 126 8.45 -3.56 6.27
CA TYR A 126 8.06 -3.07 4.97
C TYR A 126 8.13 -1.55 5.03
N GLU A 127 9.06 -0.98 4.27
CA GLU A 127 9.20 0.47 4.10
C GLU A 127 9.01 0.82 2.62
N ALA A 128 8.24 1.86 2.33
CA ALA A 128 8.04 2.31 0.96
C ALA A 128 7.89 3.82 0.83
N THR A 129 8.18 4.30 -0.37
CA THR A 129 7.84 5.64 -0.84
C THR A 129 6.78 5.51 -1.92
N TYR A 130 5.72 6.32 -1.83
CA TYR A 130 4.76 6.49 -2.92
C TYR A 130 4.91 7.87 -3.55
N SER A 131 4.71 7.94 -4.86
CA SER A 131 4.97 9.12 -5.68
C SER A 131 3.89 9.32 -6.74
N ASN A 132 3.87 10.50 -7.33
CA ASN A 132 3.17 10.77 -8.58
C ASN A 132 4.13 11.42 -9.60
N ASP A 133 3.60 11.89 -10.73
CA ASP A 133 4.38 12.53 -11.80
C ASP A 133 5.15 13.78 -11.34
N LYS A 134 4.82 14.34 -10.17
CA LYS A 134 5.50 15.50 -9.58
C LYS A 134 6.57 15.11 -8.56
N GLY A 135 6.75 13.81 -8.29
CA GLY A 135 7.76 13.28 -7.37
C GLY A 135 7.17 12.59 -6.14
N ASP A 136 8.04 12.38 -5.14
CA ASP A 136 7.70 11.69 -3.90
C ASP A 136 6.63 12.42 -3.11
N LEU A 137 5.55 11.70 -2.78
CA LEU A 137 4.43 12.24 -2.01
C LEU A 137 4.49 11.85 -0.54
N GLY A 138 5.01 10.68 -0.22
CA GLY A 138 4.93 10.17 1.15
C GLY A 138 5.56 8.80 1.32
N THR A 139 5.41 8.26 2.53
CA THR A 139 6.02 7.01 2.95
C THR A 139 5.02 6.07 3.62
N PHE A 140 5.29 4.78 3.52
CA PHE A 140 4.69 3.72 4.31
C PHE A 140 5.76 3.15 5.25
N SER A 141 5.42 2.98 6.52
CA SER A 141 6.25 2.27 7.49
C SER A 141 5.41 1.21 8.19
N MET A 142 5.73 -0.05 7.93
CA MET A 142 4.93 -1.20 8.33
C MET A 142 5.78 -2.35 8.87
N ARG A 143 5.16 -3.18 9.68
CA ARG A 143 5.72 -4.41 10.29
C ARG A 143 4.73 -5.55 10.15
N ARG A 144 5.16 -6.73 10.56
CA ARG A 144 4.25 -7.86 10.75
C ARG A 144 3.27 -7.54 11.89
N PRO A 145 2.00 -7.96 11.79
CA PRO A 145 1.06 -7.80 12.88
C PRO A 145 1.48 -8.65 14.09
N GLU A 146 1.29 -8.09 15.28
CA GLU A 146 1.47 -8.80 16.57
C GLU A 146 0.38 -9.87 16.76
#